data_AF-A0A817QJB6-F1
#
_entry.id   AF-A0A817QJB6-F1
#
_cell.length_a   1.000
_cell.length_b   1.000
_cell.length_c   1.000
_cell.angle_alpha   90.00
_cell.angle_beta   90.00
_cell.angle_gamma   90.00
#
_symmetry.space_group_name_H-M   'P 1'
#
loop_
_entity.id
_entity.type
_entity.pdbx_description
1 polymer ?
#
loop_
_entity_poly.entity_id
_entity_poly.type
_entity_poly.pdbx_seq_one_letter_code
_entity_poly.pdbx_strand_id
1 'polypeptide(L)'
;MLVESRETLNSISTLFSLQPKQFPELDKTGEELVLLDQLYILYKKFIAFDTTFRATLWSEVDLNQSKNELNQLWTEFCDLPSKLQERIWTAYFDLEGHLKKYRQLLPLLFMLNAREIRSRHWLKVMQITGCSFQLESTVFKLHDLLDISLDKYQNEISAICFSARKELELETKMRSIEEEWTEQILNFEPYKDYGLILLEKRYVENLLEHLEDGEETLAQMLTTRYIEPMREEVASWSEKLKAIREILELWLEVQDMWLGAENIFNNPSAGKDISLESKRFVRVDKTWLKTQRQSSEIRNVLQCCLSEPPKKDRSD
;
A
#
# COMPACT_ATOMS: atom_id res chain seq x y z
N MET A 1 61.77 9.18 1.41
CA MET A 1 62.99 9.09 0.58
C MET A 1 63.30 10.34 -0.24
N LEU A 2 62.60 10.68 -1.33
CA LEU A 2 62.99 11.85 -2.17
C LEU A 2 62.81 13.22 -1.50
N VAL A 3 61.80 13.38 -0.62
CA VAL A 3 61.59 14.60 0.17
C VAL A 3 62.63 14.75 1.28
N GLU A 4 62.99 13.66 1.98
CA GLU A 4 64.05 13.65 2.99
C GLU A 4 65.45 13.91 2.38
N SER A 5 65.71 13.37 1.18
CA SER A 5 66.94 13.68 0.42
C SER A 5 66.99 15.15 -0.02
N ARG A 6 65.83 15.79 -0.25
CA ARG A 6 65.74 17.23 -0.53
C ARG A 6 65.97 18.08 0.71
N GLU A 7 65.38 17.72 1.84
CA GLU A 7 65.59 18.44 3.11
C GLU A 7 67.07 18.42 3.50
N THR A 8 67.71 17.25 3.42
CA THR A 8 69.15 17.11 3.66
C THR A 8 70.00 17.92 2.66
N LEU A 9 69.69 17.92 1.36
CA LEU A 9 70.39 18.74 0.36
C LEU A 9 70.18 20.25 0.56
N ASN A 10 69.00 20.67 1.02
CA ASN A 10 68.70 22.07 1.33
C ASN A 10 69.40 22.50 2.63
N SER A 11 69.44 21.64 3.65
CA SER A 11 70.20 21.87 4.89
C SER A 11 71.71 21.94 4.61
N ILE A 12 72.24 21.09 3.72
CA ILE A 12 73.64 21.15 3.30
C ILE A 12 73.90 22.43 2.50
N SER A 13 73.04 22.79 1.55
CA SER A 13 73.21 24.03 0.75
C SER A 13 73.16 25.30 1.60
N THR A 14 72.29 25.36 2.61
CA THR A 14 72.22 26.49 3.55
C THR A 14 73.45 26.56 4.46
N LEU A 15 73.99 25.41 4.89
CA LEU A 15 75.20 25.34 5.70
C LEU A 15 76.45 25.82 4.92
N PHE A 16 76.47 25.64 3.59
CA PHE A 16 77.52 26.13 2.69
C PHE A 16 77.22 27.48 2.03
N SER A 17 76.18 28.21 2.45
CA SER A 17 75.77 29.52 1.87
C SER A 17 75.48 29.48 0.35
N LEU A 18 75.10 28.31 -0.17
CA LEU A 18 74.68 28.14 -1.56
C LEU A 18 73.18 28.41 -1.68
N GLN A 19 72.76 29.06 -2.77
CA GLN A 19 71.33 29.25 -3.06
C GLN A 19 70.66 27.88 -3.24
N PRO A 20 69.62 27.55 -2.44
CA PRO A 20 68.97 26.25 -2.53
C PRO A 20 68.34 26.08 -3.91
N LYS A 21 68.65 24.96 -4.57
CA LYS A 21 68.12 24.64 -5.90
C LYS A 21 66.62 24.35 -5.78
N GLN A 22 65.78 25.22 -6.34
CA GLN A 22 64.35 25.00 -6.37
C GLN A 22 64.02 23.86 -7.34
N PHE A 23 63.26 22.87 -6.88
CA PHE A 23 62.77 21.75 -7.69
C PHE A 23 61.25 21.90 -7.87
N PRO A 24 60.79 22.85 -8.72
CA PRO A 24 59.37 23.15 -8.86
C PRO A 24 58.56 21.95 -9.40
N GLU A 25 59.20 21.01 -10.09
CA GLU A 25 58.57 19.76 -10.54
C GLU A 25 58.31 18.81 -9.37
N LEU A 26 59.25 18.70 -8.41
CA LEU A 26 59.10 17.84 -7.24
C LEU A 26 58.07 18.39 -6.25
N ASP A 27 57.99 19.72 -6.10
CA ASP A 27 56.93 20.39 -5.33
C ASP A 27 55.54 20.11 -5.93
N LYS A 28 55.41 20.21 -7.26
CA LYS A 28 54.17 19.87 -7.97
C LYS A 28 53.80 18.40 -7.78
N THR A 29 54.76 17.48 -7.89
CA THR A 29 54.50 16.05 -7.66
C THR A 29 54.13 15.76 -6.20
N GLY A 30 54.71 16.48 -5.23
CA GLY A 30 54.33 16.40 -3.82
C GLY A 30 52.90 16.85 -3.55
N GLU A 31 52.50 18.00 -4.09
CA GLU A 31 51.12 18.48 -4.03
C GLU A 31 50.15 17.50 -4.72
N GLU A 32 50.52 16.95 -5.87
CA GLU A 32 49.73 15.96 -6.60
C GLU A 32 49.55 14.65 -5.82
N LEU A 33 50.58 14.18 -5.11
CA LEU A 33 50.49 12.99 -4.28
C LEU A 33 49.58 13.18 -3.08
N VAL A 34 49.60 14.34 -2.42
CA VAL A 34 48.68 14.64 -1.31
C VAL A 34 47.23 14.67 -1.80
N LEU A 35 46.99 15.29 -2.97
CA LEU A 35 45.68 15.33 -3.59
C LEU A 35 45.19 13.93 -4.01
N LEU A 36 46.06 13.10 -4.58
CA LEU A 36 45.73 11.70 -4.89
C LEU A 36 45.41 10.92 -3.62
N ASP A 37 46.21 11.05 -2.56
CA ASP A 37 46.01 10.29 -1.33
C ASP A 37 44.64 10.60 -0.71
N GLN A 38 44.24 11.87 -0.67
CA GLN A 38 42.89 12.29 -0.24
C GLN A 38 41.79 11.64 -1.08
N LEU A 39 41.94 11.64 -2.41
CA LEU A 39 40.98 11.01 -3.32
C LEU A 39 40.90 9.49 -3.12
N TYR A 40 42.03 8.81 -3.01
CA TYR A 40 42.09 7.36 -2.84
C TYR A 40 41.59 6.90 -1.46
N ILE A 41 41.80 7.70 -0.41
CA ILE A 41 41.20 7.45 0.91
C ILE A 41 39.67 7.48 0.80
N LEU A 42 39.10 8.51 0.17
CA LEU A 42 37.66 8.60 -0.03
C LEU A 42 37.13 7.47 -0.93
N TYR A 43 37.86 7.14 -2.00
CA TYR A 43 37.51 6.03 -2.90
C TYR A 43 37.51 4.69 -2.16
N LYS A 44 38.48 4.43 -1.27
CA LYS A 44 38.51 3.23 -0.42
C LYS A 44 37.34 3.18 0.56
N LYS A 45 36.96 4.31 1.17
CA LYS A 45 35.76 4.38 2.01
C LYS A 45 34.51 4.03 1.20
N PHE A 46 34.39 4.56 -0.01
CA PHE A 46 33.28 4.24 -0.91
C PHE A 46 33.25 2.75 -1.30
N ILE A 47 34.39 2.13 -1.63
CA ILE A 47 34.45 0.68 -1.93
C ILE A 47 34.05 -0.15 -0.71
N ALA A 48 34.50 0.23 0.48
CA ALA A 48 34.13 -0.48 1.72
C ALA A 48 32.61 -0.39 1.98
N PHE A 49 32.03 0.80 1.78
CA PHE A 49 30.59 1.00 1.84
C PHE A 49 29.86 0.15 0.78
N ASP A 50 30.25 0.23 -0.50
CA ASP A 50 29.65 -0.52 -1.61
C ASP A 50 29.69 -2.03 -1.37
N THR A 51 30.82 -2.56 -0.89
CA THR A 51 30.98 -3.99 -0.59
C THR A 51 30.05 -4.43 0.53
N THR A 52 29.97 -3.64 1.60
CA THR A 52 29.10 -3.93 2.75
C THR A 52 27.63 -3.82 2.34
N PHE A 53 27.26 -2.76 1.63
CA PHE A 53 25.90 -2.48 1.19
C PHE A 53 25.38 -3.48 0.14
N ARG A 54 26.26 -4.05 -0.69
CA ARG A 54 25.90 -5.13 -1.63
C ARG A 54 25.70 -6.47 -0.93
N ALA A 55 26.46 -6.73 0.13
CA ALA A 55 26.44 -7.99 0.85
C ALA A 55 25.26 -8.14 1.82
N THR A 56 24.62 -7.04 2.21
CA THR A 56 23.48 -7.03 3.13
C THR A 56 22.22 -7.63 2.51
N LEU A 57 21.47 -8.35 3.34
CA LEU A 57 20.16 -8.93 3.00
C LEU A 57 19.11 -7.83 2.93
N TRP A 58 18.27 -7.84 1.90
CA TRP A 58 17.23 -6.82 1.70
C TRP A 58 16.29 -6.66 2.91
N SER A 59 16.00 -7.76 3.61
CA SER A 59 15.16 -7.81 4.81
C SER A 59 15.77 -7.11 6.03
N GLU A 60 17.09 -7.00 6.11
CA GLU A 60 17.84 -6.46 7.25
C GLU A 60 18.40 -5.06 6.97
N VAL A 61 18.11 -4.49 5.80
CA VAL A 61 18.76 -3.26 5.35
C VAL A 61 18.15 -2.03 5.97
N ASP A 62 18.99 -1.30 6.71
CA ASP A 62 18.70 0.05 7.13
C ASP A 62 19.06 1.05 6.02
N LEU A 63 18.05 1.40 5.23
CA LEU A 63 18.16 2.41 4.17
C LEU A 63 18.41 3.82 4.74
N ASN A 64 18.03 4.11 5.98
CA ASN A 64 18.27 5.42 6.60
C ASN A 64 19.74 5.58 6.98
N GLN A 65 20.33 4.54 7.60
CA GLN A 65 21.76 4.52 7.88
C GLN A 65 22.56 4.66 6.57
N SER A 66 22.22 3.86 5.57
CA SER A 66 22.89 3.87 4.26
C SER A 66 22.79 5.23 3.56
N LYS A 67 21.64 5.91 3.67
CA LYS A 67 21.45 7.27 3.15
C LYS A 67 22.32 8.30 3.87
N ASN A 68 22.47 8.19 5.19
CA ASN A 68 23.30 9.09 5.97
C ASN A 68 24.78 8.92 5.63
N GLU A 69 25.26 7.68 5.58
CA GLU A 69 26.65 7.35 5.19
C GLU A 69 26.95 7.85 3.76
N LEU A 70 26.02 7.65 2.82
CA LEU A 70 26.19 8.13 1.45
C LEU A 70 26.20 9.67 1.35
N ASN A 71 25.38 10.35 2.15
CA ASN A 71 25.41 11.82 2.19
C ASN A 71 26.70 12.34 2.82
N GLN A 72 27.25 11.66 3.84
CA GLN A 72 28.56 12.00 4.39
C GLN A 72 29.66 11.83 3.34
N LEU A 73 29.69 10.71 2.62
CA LEU A 73 30.64 10.49 1.51
C LEU A 73 30.48 11.53 0.40
N TRP A 74 29.25 11.96 0.11
CA TRP A 74 29.00 13.04 -0.85
C TRP A 74 29.51 14.39 -0.38
N THR A 75 29.29 14.73 0.90
CA THR A 75 29.82 15.98 1.48
C THR A 75 31.35 15.97 1.48
N GLU A 76 31.98 14.87 1.92
CA GLU A 76 33.43 14.70 1.86
C GLU A 76 33.95 14.80 0.40
N PHE A 77 33.20 14.30 -0.58
CA PHE A 77 33.50 14.45 -2.00
C PHE A 77 33.41 15.91 -2.47
N CYS A 78 32.38 16.65 -2.05
CA CYS A 78 32.23 18.07 -2.39
C CYS A 78 33.28 18.97 -1.72
N ASP A 79 33.77 18.58 -0.55
CA ASP A 79 34.82 19.30 0.19
C ASP A 79 36.23 19.04 -0.39
N LEU A 80 36.36 18.15 -1.39
CA LEU A 80 37.63 17.90 -2.05
C LEU A 80 38.15 19.16 -2.79
N PRO A 81 39.48 19.39 -2.79
CA PRO A 81 40.07 20.56 -3.43
C PRO A 81 39.73 20.67 -4.92
N SER A 82 39.30 21.84 -5.39
CA SER A 82 38.93 22.10 -6.80
C SER A 82 40.07 21.81 -7.81
N LYS A 83 41.32 21.80 -7.33
CA LYS A 83 42.51 21.38 -8.12
C LYS A 83 42.41 19.95 -8.64
N LEU A 84 41.65 19.07 -7.98
CA LEU A 84 41.38 17.70 -8.43
C LEU A 84 40.48 17.66 -9.67
N GLN A 85 39.49 18.55 -9.71
CA GLN A 85 38.54 18.67 -10.81
C GLN A 85 39.19 19.26 -12.06
N GLU A 86 40.11 20.22 -11.89
CA GLU A 86 40.85 20.85 -12.98
C GLU A 86 41.80 19.89 -13.72
N ARG A 87 42.23 18.81 -13.05
CA ARG A 87 43.23 17.87 -13.59
C ARG A 87 42.67 16.63 -14.26
N ILE A 88 41.35 16.50 -14.29
CA ILE A 88 40.61 15.48 -15.05
C ILE A 88 41.10 14.05 -14.71
N TRP A 89 41.30 13.74 -13.43
CA TRP A 89 41.64 12.37 -13.05
C TRP A 89 40.43 11.46 -13.22
N THR A 90 40.61 10.34 -13.91
CA THR A 90 39.54 9.37 -14.20
C THR A 90 38.88 8.87 -12.91
N ALA A 91 39.68 8.59 -11.87
CA ALA A 91 39.20 8.15 -10.56
C ALA A 91 38.24 9.15 -9.87
N TYR A 92 38.39 10.45 -10.12
CA TYR A 92 37.49 11.47 -9.57
C TYR A 92 36.11 11.40 -10.23
N PHE A 93 36.07 11.34 -11.57
CA PHE A 93 34.81 11.22 -12.31
C PHE A 93 34.13 9.86 -12.12
N ASP A 94 34.92 8.78 -11.96
CA ASP A 94 34.38 7.45 -11.66
C ASP A 94 33.69 7.44 -10.28
N LEU A 95 34.32 8.05 -9.26
CA LEU A 95 33.72 8.20 -7.94
C LEU A 95 32.45 9.07 -7.98
N GLU A 96 32.51 10.19 -8.69
CA GLU A 96 31.38 11.09 -8.86
C GLU A 96 30.19 10.37 -9.52
N GLY A 97 30.47 9.59 -10.57
CA GLY A 97 29.47 8.79 -11.29
C GLY A 97 28.83 7.74 -10.40
N HIS A 98 29.63 7.00 -9.63
CA HIS A 98 29.12 6.02 -8.69
C HIS A 98 28.25 6.65 -7.58
N LEU A 99 28.71 7.73 -6.97
CA LEU A 99 27.94 8.42 -5.93
C LEU A 99 26.62 8.98 -6.48
N LYS A 100 26.63 9.57 -7.68
CA LYS A 100 25.40 10.03 -8.36
C LYS A 100 24.43 8.89 -8.64
N LYS A 101 24.92 7.74 -9.12
CA LYS A 101 24.11 6.55 -9.36
C LYS A 101 23.41 6.12 -8.06
N TYR A 102 24.15 5.99 -6.96
CA TYR A 102 23.57 5.61 -5.68
C TYR A 102 22.56 6.63 -5.13
N ARG A 103 22.78 7.94 -5.34
CA ARG A 103 21.79 8.97 -4.96
C ARG A 103 20.47 8.84 -5.74
N GLN A 104 20.51 8.39 -6.98
CA GLN A 104 19.32 8.13 -7.79
C GLN A 104 18.64 6.82 -7.40
N LEU A 105 19.42 5.79 -7.03
CA LEU A 105 18.92 4.49 -6.63
C LEU A 105 18.28 4.49 -5.24
N LEU A 106 18.84 5.22 -4.26
CA LEU A 106 18.35 5.22 -2.88
C LEU A 106 16.85 5.53 -2.77
N PRO A 107 16.30 6.60 -3.40
CA PRO A 107 14.86 6.85 -3.41
C PRO A 107 14.03 5.68 -3.94
N LEU A 108 14.52 4.99 -4.99
CA LEU A 108 13.85 3.80 -5.53
C LEU A 108 13.86 2.66 -4.53
N LEU A 109 14.99 2.42 -3.86
CA LEU A 109 15.09 1.40 -2.81
C LEU A 109 14.15 1.71 -1.64
N PHE A 110 14.03 2.97 -1.23
CA PHE A 110 13.05 3.39 -0.22
C PHE A 110 11.61 3.11 -0.64
N MET A 111 11.26 3.40 -1.89
CA MET A 111 9.93 3.07 -2.42
C MET A 111 9.72 1.55 -2.50
N LEU A 112 10.76 0.79 -2.82
CA LEU A 112 10.69 -0.67 -2.92
C LEU A 112 10.61 -1.37 -1.56
N ASN A 113 11.15 -0.76 -0.51
CA ASN A 113 11.10 -1.25 0.86
C ASN A 113 9.77 -0.92 1.57
N ALA A 114 8.84 -0.30 0.85
CA ALA A 114 7.54 0.03 1.38
C ALA A 114 6.73 -1.26 1.63
N ARG A 115 6.04 -1.34 2.77
CA ARG A 115 5.23 -2.51 3.20
C ARG A 115 4.09 -2.85 2.23
N GLU A 116 3.71 -1.88 1.40
CA GLU A 116 2.71 -1.99 0.35
C GLU A 116 3.15 -2.95 -0.76
N ILE A 117 4.47 -3.15 -0.93
CA ILE A 117 5.01 -4.02 -1.97
C ILE A 117 4.89 -5.49 -1.56
N ARG A 118 4.41 -6.30 -2.50
CA ARG A 118 4.14 -7.73 -2.32
C ARG A 118 4.75 -8.50 -3.48
N SER A 119 4.74 -9.83 -3.39
CA SER A 119 5.26 -10.73 -4.44
C SER A 119 4.81 -10.35 -5.85
N ARG A 120 3.53 -10.02 -6.04
CA ARG A 120 2.98 -9.58 -7.35
C ARG A 120 3.67 -8.32 -7.92
N HIS A 121 4.05 -7.38 -7.07
CA HIS A 121 4.74 -6.15 -7.48
C HIS A 121 6.18 -6.47 -7.89
N TRP A 122 6.84 -7.33 -7.13
CA TRP A 122 8.18 -7.80 -7.45
C TRP A 122 8.23 -8.59 -8.77
N LEU A 123 7.22 -9.40 -9.07
CA LEU A 123 7.10 -10.07 -10.37
C LEU A 123 6.98 -9.06 -11.53
N LYS A 124 6.22 -7.96 -11.35
CA LYS A 124 6.17 -6.88 -12.35
C LYS A 124 7.53 -6.20 -12.52
N VAL A 125 8.26 -5.97 -11.43
CA VAL A 125 9.63 -5.42 -11.48
C VAL A 125 10.56 -6.36 -12.26
N MET A 126 10.53 -7.66 -11.98
CA MET A 126 11.30 -8.68 -12.71
C MET A 126 11.00 -8.71 -14.20
N GLN A 127 9.72 -8.57 -14.57
CA GLN A 127 9.29 -8.57 -15.96
C GLN A 127 9.83 -7.36 -16.74
N ILE A 128 9.83 -6.18 -16.10
CA ILE A 128 10.34 -4.94 -16.70
C ILE A 128 11.87 -4.96 -16.83
N THR A 129 12.55 -5.43 -15.79
CA THR A 129 14.01 -5.44 -15.75
C THR A 129 14.61 -6.60 -16.53
N GLY A 130 13.80 -7.61 -16.88
CA GLY A 130 14.24 -8.82 -17.56
C GLY A 130 15.07 -9.74 -16.67
N CYS A 131 15.03 -9.54 -15.35
CA CYS A 131 15.81 -10.28 -14.37
C CYS A 131 14.91 -11.17 -13.53
N SER A 132 15.41 -12.34 -13.14
CA SER A 132 14.73 -13.26 -12.23
C SER A 132 15.59 -13.41 -10.98
N PHE A 133 15.04 -13.04 -9.82
CA PHE A 133 15.70 -13.21 -8.53
C PHE A 133 14.77 -13.97 -7.57
N GLN A 134 15.35 -14.67 -6.60
CA GLN A 134 14.57 -15.37 -5.58
C GLN A 134 14.11 -14.36 -4.52
N LEU A 135 12.79 -14.20 -4.36
CA LEU A 135 12.17 -13.28 -3.40
C LEU A 135 12.19 -13.79 -1.95
N GLU A 136 12.88 -14.89 -1.69
CA GLU A 136 12.99 -15.45 -0.36
C GLU A 136 13.84 -14.52 0.51
N SER A 137 13.30 -14.12 1.66
CA SER A 137 13.90 -13.12 2.56
C SER A 137 15.28 -13.48 3.09
N THR A 138 15.65 -14.77 2.98
CA THR A 138 16.92 -15.36 3.40
C THR A 138 17.99 -15.32 2.30
N VAL A 139 17.60 -15.13 1.04
CA VAL A 139 18.51 -15.18 -0.12
C VAL A 139 18.60 -13.81 -0.81
N PHE A 140 17.54 -13.01 -0.74
CA PHE A 140 17.45 -11.74 -1.44
C PHE A 140 18.41 -10.68 -0.86
N LYS A 141 19.46 -10.37 -1.61
CA LYS A 141 20.51 -9.42 -1.23
C LYS A 141 20.44 -8.16 -2.09
N LEU A 142 21.02 -7.05 -1.60
CA LEU A 142 21.03 -5.82 -2.39
C LEU A 142 21.83 -5.90 -3.67
N HIS A 143 22.86 -6.77 -3.75
CA HIS A 143 23.61 -6.91 -5.01
C HIS A 143 22.70 -7.21 -6.20
N ASP A 144 21.67 -8.06 -6.03
CA ASP A 144 20.71 -8.40 -7.07
C ASP A 144 19.94 -7.17 -7.55
N LEU A 145 19.62 -6.23 -6.66
CA LEU A 145 18.94 -4.98 -7.00
C LEU A 145 19.87 -3.92 -7.59
N LEU A 146 21.12 -3.86 -7.13
CA LEU A 146 22.10 -2.86 -7.57
C LEU A 146 22.71 -3.17 -8.93
N ASP A 147 22.77 -4.46 -9.27
CA ASP A 147 23.27 -4.95 -10.57
C ASP A 147 22.19 -4.86 -11.65
N ILE A 148 20.92 -4.90 -11.26
CA ILE A 148 19.83 -4.47 -12.12
C ILE A 148 19.99 -2.96 -12.31
N SER A 149 20.07 -2.50 -13.57
CA SER A 149 20.14 -1.09 -13.90
C SER A 149 18.79 -0.39 -13.61
N LEU A 150 18.38 -0.34 -12.35
CA LEU A 150 17.13 0.28 -11.86
C LEU A 150 17.10 1.77 -12.22
N ASP A 151 18.26 2.39 -12.46
CA ASP A 151 18.41 3.74 -12.98
C ASP A 151 17.71 3.93 -14.34
N LYS A 152 17.70 2.91 -15.21
CA LYS A 152 17.05 2.98 -16.53
C LYS A 152 15.53 2.86 -16.45
N TYR A 153 15.02 2.15 -15.45
CA TYR A 153 13.59 1.84 -15.29
C TYR A 153 12.93 2.63 -14.15
N GLN A 154 13.54 3.74 -13.72
CA GLN A 154 13.10 4.53 -12.58
C GLN A 154 11.60 4.89 -12.63
N ASN A 155 11.12 5.34 -13.79
CA ASN A 155 9.73 5.74 -13.98
C ASN A 155 8.75 4.56 -13.84
N GLU A 156 9.13 3.40 -14.38
CA GLU A 156 8.29 2.21 -14.36
C GLU A 156 8.22 1.58 -12.97
N ILE A 157 9.36 1.53 -12.27
CA ILE A 157 9.42 1.10 -10.87
C ILE A 157 8.60 2.04 -9.98
N SER A 158 8.74 3.35 -10.16
CA SER A 158 7.94 4.34 -9.44
C SER A 158 6.44 4.15 -9.70
N ALA A 159 6.04 3.84 -10.94
CA ALA A 159 4.66 3.53 -11.29
C ALA A 159 4.15 2.26 -10.60
N ILE A 160 4.98 1.22 -10.45
CA ILE A 160 4.63 0.00 -9.69
C ILE A 160 4.45 0.33 -8.21
N CYS A 161 5.37 1.07 -7.61
CA CYS A 161 5.27 1.47 -6.20
C CYS A 161 4.01 2.34 -5.96
N PHE A 162 3.68 3.22 -6.91
CA PHE A 162 2.46 4.00 -6.87
C PHE A 162 1.20 3.12 -6.98
N SER A 163 1.22 2.12 -7.87
CA SER A 163 0.16 1.12 -7.98
C SER A 163 -0.03 0.38 -6.66
N ALA A 164 1.05 -0.10 -6.06
CA ALA A 164 1.02 -0.82 -4.78
C ALA A 164 0.40 0.03 -3.65
N ARG A 165 0.77 1.32 -3.59
CA ARG A 165 0.19 2.26 -2.62
C ARG A 165 -1.31 2.46 -2.84
N LYS A 166 -1.75 2.55 -4.09
CA LYS A 166 -3.16 2.68 -4.43
C LYS A 166 -3.95 1.41 -4.17
N GLU A 167 -3.36 0.24 -4.41
CA GLU A 167 -3.93 -1.06 -4.02
C GLU A 167 -4.17 -1.11 -2.50
N LEU A 168 -3.19 -0.72 -1.67
CA LEU A 168 -3.39 -0.72 -0.20
C LEU A 168 -4.50 0.25 0.25
N GLU A 169 -4.60 1.42 -0.39
CA GLU A 169 -5.67 2.38 -0.11
C GLU A 169 -7.05 1.78 -0.41
N LEU A 170 -7.19 1.06 -1.53
CA LEU A 170 -8.41 0.35 -1.89
C LEU A 170 -8.69 -0.81 -0.93
N GLU A 171 -7.67 -1.57 -0.53
CA GLU A 171 -7.82 -2.66 0.44
C GLU A 171 -8.33 -2.16 1.79
N THR A 172 -7.82 -1.02 2.25
CA THR A 172 -8.25 -0.42 3.51
C THR A 172 -9.70 0.05 3.44
N LYS A 173 -10.10 0.67 2.32
CA LYS A 173 -11.50 1.07 2.08
C LYS A 173 -12.43 -0.13 2.02
N MET A 174 -12.05 -1.17 1.29
CA MET A 174 -12.83 -2.41 1.20
C MET A 174 -13.05 -3.02 2.58
N ARG A 175 -11.99 -3.15 3.38
CA ARG A 175 -12.08 -3.71 4.73
C ARG A 175 -12.99 -2.91 5.64
N SER A 176 -12.93 -1.57 5.56
CA SER A 176 -13.83 -0.70 6.33
C SER A 176 -15.30 -0.96 5.98
N ILE A 177 -15.62 -1.13 4.70
CA ILE A 177 -16.99 -1.44 4.24
C ILE A 177 -17.40 -2.83 4.74
N GLU A 178 -16.55 -3.84 4.60
CA GLU A 178 -16.83 -5.17 5.11
C GLU A 178 -17.10 -5.16 6.61
N GLU A 179 -16.22 -4.56 7.41
CA GLU A 179 -16.39 -4.46 8.87
C GLU A 179 -17.70 -3.76 9.23
N GLU A 180 -17.97 -2.59 8.63
CA GLU A 180 -19.20 -1.84 8.86
C GLU A 180 -20.46 -2.68 8.60
N TRP A 181 -20.56 -3.31 7.43
CA TRP A 181 -21.76 -4.06 7.04
C TRP A 181 -21.89 -5.42 7.74
N THR A 182 -20.78 -6.01 8.20
CA THR A 182 -20.83 -7.21 9.05
C THR A 182 -21.42 -6.93 10.43
N GLU A 183 -21.25 -5.72 10.94
CA GLU A 183 -21.71 -5.33 12.28
C GLU A 183 -23.09 -4.66 12.29
N GLN A 184 -23.69 -4.34 11.14
CA GLN A 184 -25.01 -3.69 11.11
C GLN A 184 -26.13 -4.61 11.64
N ILE A 185 -27.00 -4.04 12.48
CA ILE A 185 -28.09 -4.72 13.18
C ILE A 185 -29.40 -3.97 12.92
N LEU A 186 -30.43 -4.69 12.47
CA LEU A 186 -31.78 -4.17 12.31
C LEU A 186 -32.46 -3.94 13.66
N ASN A 187 -33.13 -2.80 13.77
CA ASN A 187 -33.97 -2.46 14.90
C ASN A 187 -35.43 -2.85 14.66
N PHE A 188 -36.03 -3.45 15.70
CA PHE A 188 -37.43 -3.83 15.70
C PHE A 188 -38.20 -3.16 16.84
N GLU A 189 -39.42 -2.75 16.57
CA GLU A 189 -40.37 -2.16 17.48
C GLU A 189 -41.52 -3.13 17.82
N PRO A 190 -42.06 -3.05 19.05
CA PRO A 190 -43.18 -3.88 19.45
C PRO A 190 -44.50 -3.41 18.81
N TYR A 191 -45.34 -4.35 18.36
CA TYR A 191 -46.65 -4.03 17.79
C TYR A 191 -47.78 -4.87 18.39
N LYS A 192 -48.75 -4.19 19.02
CA LYS A 192 -49.92 -4.79 19.68
C LYS A 192 -49.50 -6.01 20.53
N ASP A 193 -50.18 -7.15 20.36
CA ASP A 193 -49.91 -8.40 21.07
C ASP A 193 -48.87 -9.29 20.35
N TYR A 194 -48.28 -8.83 19.24
CA TYR A 194 -47.38 -9.65 18.41
C TYR A 194 -45.91 -9.60 18.86
N GLY A 195 -45.55 -8.66 19.74
CA GLY A 195 -44.18 -8.46 20.21
C GLY A 195 -43.32 -7.65 19.22
N LEU A 196 -41.99 -7.81 19.29
CA LEU A 196 -41.00 -7.14 18.43
C LEU A 196 -41.06 -7.69 16.99
N ILE A 197 -41.87 -7.07 16.15
CA ILE A 197 -42.13 -7.54 14.77
C ILE A 197 -42.08 -6.45 13.71
N LEU A 198 -42.13 -5.17 14.07
CA LEU A 198 -42.06 -4.08 13.10
C LEU A 198 -40.61 -3.62 12.97
N LEU A 199 -40.12 -3.46 11.77
CA LEU A 199 -38.88 -2.74 11.52
C LEU A 199 -39.07 -1.27 11.87
N GLU A 200 -38.11 -0.72 12.61
CA GLU A 200 -38.08 0.71 12.91
C GLU A 200 -37.87 1.50 11.60
N LYS A 201 -38.94 2.04 11.03
CA LYS A 201 -38.94 2.64 9.69
C LYS A 201 -37.87 3.73 9.54
N ARG A 202 -37.76 4.63 10.50
CA ARG A 202 -36.76 5.71 10.49
C ARG A 202 -35.33 5.20 10.52
N TYR A 203 -35.08 4.12 11.28
CA TYR A 203 -33.75 3.51 11.33
C TYR A 203 -33.38 2.88 9.98
N VAL A 204 -34.32 2.14 9.37
CA VAL A 204 -34.11 1.52 8.06
C VAL A 204 -33.96 2.56 6.94
N GLU A 205 -34.72 3.66 6.97
CA GLU A 205 -34.55 4.77 6.02
C GLU A 205 -33.14 5.38 6.09
N ASN A 206 -32.63 5.65 7.30
CA ASN A 206 -31.24 6.11 7.46
C ASN A 206 -30.22 5.05 7.01
N LEU A 207 -30.49 3.77 7.28
CA LEU A 207 -29.62 2.67 6.85
C LEU A 207 -29.55 2.57 5.32
N LEU A 208 -30.66 2.82 4.62
CA LEU A 208 -30.73 2.86 3.15
C LEU A 208 -29.89 4.02 2.58
N GLU A 209 -29.94 5.20 3.19
CA GLU A 209 -29.06 6.33 2.82
C GLU A 209 -27.57 5.96 3.00
N HIS A 210 -27.20 5.33 4.10
CA HIS A 210 -25.82 4.84 4.30
C HIS A 210 -25.41 3.74 3.31
N LEU A 211 -26.38 2.93 2.87
CA LEU A 211 -26.15 1.91 1.85
C LEU A 211 -25.86 2.54 0.48
N GLU A 212 -26.49 3.66 0.15
CA GLU A 212 -26.19 4.46 -1.06
C GLU A 212 -24.74 4.93 -1.10
N ASP A 213 -24.23 5.48 0.00
CA ASP A 213 -22.84 5.91 0.10
C ASP A 213 -21.86 4.72 -0.07
N GLY A 214 -22.19 3.58 0.54
CA GLY A 214 -21.40 2.34 0.42
C GLY A 214 -21.35 1.80 -1.01
N GLU A 215 -22.49 1.76 -1.69
CA GLU A 215 -22.58 1.34 -3.10
C GLU A 215 -21.85 2.29 -4.04
N GLU A 216 -21.99 3.60 -3.84
CA GLU A 216 -21.26 4.58 -4.65
C GLU A 216 -19.76 4.39 -4.48
N THR A 217 -19.29 4.17 -3.24
CA THR A 217 -17.88 3.91 -2.95
C THR A 217 -17.38 2.66 -3.67
N LEU A 218 -18.12 1.55 -3.59
CA LEU A 218 -17.75 0.31 -4.29
C LEU A 218 -17.77 0.48 -5.82
N ALA A 219 -18.76 1.20 -6.36
CA ALA A 219 -18.84 1.51 -7.79
C ALA A 219 -17.64 2.33 -8.25
N GLN A 220 -17.25 3.37 -7.49
CA GLN A 220 -16.05 4.16 -7.76
C GLN A 220 -14.79 3.28 -7.73
N MET A 221 -14.66 2.38 -6.74
CA MET A 221 -13.51 1.46 -6.64
C MET A 221 -13.38 0.57 -7.88
N LEU A 222 -14.48 0.04 -8.42
CA LEU A 222 -14.50 -0.80 -9.62
C LEU A 222 -14.06 -0.08 -10.90
N THR A 223 -14.19 1.26 -10.96
CA THR A 223 -13.69 2.05 -12.09
C THR A 223 -12.16 2.23 -12.08
N THR A 224 -11.51 1.99 -10.94
CA THR A 224 -10.08 2.23 -10.81
C THR A 224 -9.26 1.11 -11.46
N ARG A 225 -8.15 1.48 -12.13
CA ARG A 225 -7.25 0.50 -12.77
C ARG A 225 -6.45 -0.37 -11.79
N TYR A 226 -6.43 -0.01 -10.51
CA TYR A 226 -5.67 -0.72 -9.47
C TYR A 226 -6.50 -1.77 -8.76
N ILE A 227 -7.79 -1.89 -9.09
CA ILE A 227 -8.73 -2.81 -8.42
C ILE A 227 -8.48 -4.28 -8.77
N GLU A 228 -7.67 -4.58 -9.80
CA GLU A 228 -7.56 -5.91 -10.38
C GLU A 228 -7.37 -7.05 -9.36
N PRO A 229 -6.49 -6.93 -8.33
CA PRO A 229 -6.32 -7.99 -7.34
C PRO A 229 -7.54 -8.22 -6.42
N MET A 230 -8.46 -7.27 -6.36
CA MET A 230 -9.64 -7.25 -5.48
C MET A 230 -10.96 -7.19 -6.24
N ARG A 231 -10.93 -7.21 -7.57
CA ARG A 231 -12.11 -6.94 -8.41
C ARG A 231 -13.27 -7.87 -8.08
N GLU A 232 -12.99 -9.15 -7.90
CA GLU A 232 -14.01 -10.16 -7.57
C GLU A 232 -14.62 -9.92 -6.19
N GLU A 233 -13.79 -9.56 -5.20
CA GLU A 233 -14.23 -9.28 -3.84
C GLU A 233 -15.13 -8.03 -3.78
N VAL A 234 -14.69 -6.94 -4.40
CA VAL A 234 -15.45 -5.68 -4.48
C VAL A 234 -16.74 -5.87 -5.26
N ALA A 235 -16.72 -6.62 -6.37
CA ALA A 235 -17.92 -6.94 -7.13
C ALA A 235 -18.91 -7.79 -6.32
N SER A 236 -18.42 -8.79 -5.57
CA SER A 236 -19.26 -9.59 -4.69
C SER A 236 -19.94 -8.74 -3.63
N TRP A 237 -19.21 -7.82 -3.00
CA TRP A 237 -19.78 -6.90 -2.01
C TRP A 237 -20.76 -5.90 -2.62
N SER A 238 -20.50 -5.42 -3.84
CA SER A 238 -21.44 -4.55 -4.56
C SER A 238 -22.78 -5.24 -4.79
N GLU A 239 -22.77 -6.51 -5.19
CA GLU A 239 -24.01 -7.29 -5.37
C GLU A 239 -24.70 -7.58 -4.03
N LYS A 240 -23.93 -7.84 -2.96
CA LYS A 240 -24.49 -8.03 -1.61
C LYS A 240 -25.21 -6.78 -1.11
N LEU A 241 -24.58 -5.60 -1.19
CA LEU A 241 -25.21 -4.35 -0.74
C LEU A 241 -26.47 -4.05 -1.54
N LYS A 242 -26.41 -4.22 -2.87
CA LYS A 242 -27.58 -4.05 -3.73
C LYS A 242 -28.73 -4.98 -3.34
N ALA A 243 -28.45 -6.26 -3.11
CA ALA A 243 -29.46 -7.22 -2.66
C ALA A 243 -30.04 -6.84 -1.28
N ILE A 244 -29.20 -6.34 -0.36
CA ILE A 244 -29.67 -5.84 0.95
C ILE A 244 -30.64 -4.67 0.76
N ARG A 245 -30.29 -3.68 -0.09
CA ARG A 245 -31.17 -2.54 -0.38
C ARG A 245 -32.54 -3.00 -0.88
N GLU A 246 -32.54 -3.79 -1.95
CA GLU A 246 -33.77 -4.28 -2.57
C GLU A 246 -34.66 -5.01 -1.56
N ILE A 247 -34.07 -5.80 -0.66
CA ILE A 247 -34.80 -6.53 0.37
C ILE A 247 -35.34 -5.60 1.46
N LEU A 248 -34.56 -4.62 1.92
CA LEU A 248 -34.99 -3.67 2.94
C LEU A 248 -36.12 -2.77 2.44
N GLU A 249 -36.04 -2.27 1.21
CA GLU A 249 -37.11 -1.51 0.56
C GLU A 249 -38.39 -2.34 0.47
N LEU A 250 -38.28 -3.59 0.00
CA LEU A 250 -39.41 -4.51 -0.08
C LEU A 250 -40.00 -4.82 1.29
N TRP A 251 -39.17 -4.96 2.33
CA TRP A 251 -39.64 -5.18 3.70
C TRP A 251 -40.43 -3.98 4.23
N LEU A 252 -39.99 -2.74 3.96
CA LEU A 252 -40.75 -1.55 4.32
C LEU A 252 -42.08 -1.48 3.58
N GLU A 253 -42.09 -1.76 2.27
CA GLU A 253 -43.33 -1.76 1.47
C GLU A 253 -44.32 -2.82 1.97
N VAL A 254 -43.85 -4.06 2.18
CA VAL A 254 -44.68 -5.16 2.70
C VAL A 254 -45.17 -4.86 4.11
N GLN A 255 -44.35 -4.23 4.97
CA GLN A 255 -44.76 -3.82 6.30
C GLN A 255 -45.90 -2.80 6.26
N ASP A 256 -45.79 -1.76 5.43
CA ASP A 256 -46.83 -0.73 5.28
C ASP A 256 -48.13 -1.33 4.72
N MET A 257 -48.03 -2.21 3.71
CA MET A 257 -49.19 -2.94 3.18
C MET A 257 -49.83 -3.87 4.22
N TRP A 258 -49.01 -4.59 4.99
CA TRP A 258 -49.49 -5.51 6.03
C TRP A 258 -50.19 -4.75 7.15
N LEU A 259 -49.65 -3.62 7.62
CA LEU A 259 -50.31 -2.75 8.61
C LEU A 259 -51.67 -2.23 8.11
N GLY A 260 -51.75 -1.82 6.84
CA GLY A 260 -53.01 -1.41 6.22
C GLY A 260 -54.03 -2.55 6.18
N ALA A 261 -53.61 -3.73 5.75
CA ALA A 261 -54.47 -4.92 5.65
C ALA A 261 -54.90 -5.43 7.04
N GLU A 262 -54.01 -5.46 8.03
CA GLU A 262 -54.30 -5.88 9.40
C GLU A 262 -55.40 -5.01 10.01
N ASN A 263 -55.31 -3.68 9.86
CA ASN A 263 -56.31 -2.76 10.37
C ASN A 263 -57.70 -2.95 9.71
N ILE A 264 -57.75 -3.35 8.44
CA ILE A 264 -59.00 -3.62 7.72
C ILE A 264 -59.58 -4.98 8.11
N PHE A 265 -58.77 -6.04 8.07
CA PHE A 265 -59.26 -7.41 8.22
C PHE A 265 -59.48 -7.83 9.69
N ASN A 266 -58.79 -7.22 10.65
CA ASN A 266 -59.06 -7.44 12.07
C ASN A 266 -60.21 -6.57 12.62
N ASN A 267 -60.82 -5.73 11.79
CA ASN A 267 -62.03 -4.99 12.17
C ASN A 267 -63.27 -5.92 12.12
N PRO A 268 -64.00 -6.12 13.23
CA PRO A 268 -65.14 -7.03 13.31
C PRO A 268 -66.28 -6.75 12.31
N SER A 269 -66.37 -5.52 11.78
CA SER A 269 -67.40 -5.13 10.81
C SER A 269 -67.04 -5.44 9.35
N ALA A 270 -65.76 -5.49 9.00
CA ALA A 270 -65.30 -5.66 7.62
C ALA A 270 -65.28 -7.14 7.14
N GLY A 271 -65.14 -8.09 8.07
CA GLY A 271 -64.97 -9.51 7.75
C GLY A 271 -66.18 -10.23 7.17
N LYS A 272 -67.39 -9.63 7.21
CA LYS A 272 -68.62 -10.29 6.74
C LYS A 272 -68.81 -10.20 5.22
N ASP A 273 -68.36 -9.12 4.60
CA ASP A 273 -68.56 -8.89 3.16
C ASP A 273 -67.38 -9.40 2.30
N ILE A 274 -66.24 -9.72 2.93
CA ILE A 274 -64.96 -10.00 2.25
C ILE A 274 -64.29 -11.29 2.81
N SER A 275 -65.07 -12.37 2.94
CA SER A 275 -64.63 -13.59 3.64
C SER A 275 -63.53 -14.39 2.92
N LEU A 276 -63.46 -14.33 1.59
CA LEU A 276 -62.44 -15.04 0.80
C LEU A 276 -61.06 -14.39 0.96
N GLU A 277 -61.02 -13.06 0.91
CA GLU A 277 -59.81 -12.26 1.06
C GLU A 277 -59.31 -12.31 2.50
N SER A 278 -60.22 -12.31 3.49
CA SER A 278 -59.85 -12.55 4.90
C SER A 278 -59.13 -13.89 5.08
N LYS A 279 -59.61 -14.98 4.47
CA LYS A 279 -58.92 -16.29 4.49
C LYS A 279 -57.54 -16.25 3.81
N ARG A 280 -57.37 -15.45 2.75
CA ARG A 280 -56.07 -15.25 2.09
C ARG A 280 -55.12 -14.47 2.98
N PHE A 281 -55.60 -13.39 3.59
CA PHE A 281 -54.82 -12.54 4.49
C PHE A 281 -54.26 -13.33 5.67
N VAL A 282 -55.03 -14.22 6.31
CA VAL A 282 -54.55 -15.07 7.41
C VAL A 282 -53.31 -15.91 7.02
N ARG A 283 -53.18 -16.33 5.76
CA ARG A 283 -51.98 -17.07 5.28
C ARG A 283 -50.78 -16.15 5.12
N VAL A 284 -51.00 -14.96 4.56
CA VAL A 284 -49.96 -13.93 4.38
C VAL A 284 -49.47 -13.45 5.75
N ASP A 285 -50.40 -13.13 6.65
CA ASP A 285 -50.15 -12.71 8.03
C ASP A 285 -49.26 -13.71 8.78
N LYS A 286 -49.61 -15.00 8.77
CA LYS A 286 -48.78 -16.05 9.39
C LYS A 286 -47.38 -16.13 8.79
N THR A 287 -47.25 -15.97 7.48
CA THR A 287 -45.95 -16.04 6.79
C THR A 287 -45.11 -14.83 7.15
N TRP A 288 -45.70 -13.63 7.10
CA TRP A 288 -45.07 -12.38 7.46
C TRP A 288 -44.58 -12.36 8.91
N LEU A 289 -45.46 -12.71 9.86
CA LEU A 289 -45.11 -12.78 11.29
C LEU A 289 -44.00 -13.79 11.56
N LYS A 290 -43.97 -14.92 10.84
CA LYS A 290 -42.89 -15.90 10.96
C LYS A 290 -41.57 -15.31 10.48
N THR A 291 -41.56 -14.69 9.30
CA THR A 291 -40.37 -14.04 8.75
C THR A 291 -39.86 -12.95 9.71
N GLN A 292 -40.73 -12.04 10.15
CA GLN A 292 -40.34 -10.94 11.04
C GLN A 292 -39.81 -11.40 12.39
N ARG A 293 -40.37 -12.47 12.98
CA ARG A 293 -39.84 -13.05 14.22
C ARG A 293 -38.45 -13.66 14.03
N GLN A 294 -38.24 -14.39 12.93
CA GLN A 294 -36.94 -14.96 12.63
C GLN A 294 -35.90 -13.86 12.40
N SER A 295 -36.28 -12.79 11.71
CA SER A 295 -35.43 -11.62 11.49
C SER A 295 -35.15 -10.85 12.78
N SER A 296 -36.10 -10.76 13.71
CA SER A 296 -35.90 -10.06 15.00
C SER A 296 -35.08 -10.85 16.02
N GLU A 297 -34.91 -12.16 15.81
CA GLU A 297 -33.96 -13.01 16.54
C GLU A 297 -32.53 -12.87 15.99
N ILE A 298 -32.36 -12.91 14.66
CA ILE A 298 -31.05 -12.81 14.00
C ILE A 298 -30.50 -11.38 14.08
N ARG A 299 -31.34 -10.41 13.73
CA ARG A 299 -31.11 -8.95 13.65
C ARG A 299 -29.98 -8.49 12.73
N ASN A 300 -28.93 -9.26 12.49
CA ASN A 300 -27.84 -8.87 11.59
C ASN A 300 -28.35 -8.66 10.16
N VAL A 301 -28.01 -7.51 9.56
CA VAL A 301 -28.52 -7.10 8.24
C VAL A 301 -28.15 -8.12 7.16
N LEU A 302 -26.87 -8.52 7.09
CA LEU A 302 -26.39 -9.48 6.09
C LEU A 302 -27.11 -10.83 6.23
N GLN A 303 -27.22 -11.34 7.45
CA GLN A 303 -27.89 -12.62 7.67
C GLN A 303 -29.39 -12.52 7.37
N CYS A 304 -30.07 -11.45 7.76
CA CYS A 304 -31.49 -11.26 7.49
C CYS A 304 -31.81 -11.15 5.99
N CYS A 305 -30.98 -10.45 5.22
CA CYS A 305 -31.23 -10.20 3.80
C CYS A 305 -30.64 -11.30 2.90
N LEU A 306 -29.48 -11.88 3.23
CA LEU A 306 -28.76 -12.80 2.34
C LEU A 306 -28.91 -14.27 2.74
N SER A 307 -29.59 -14.60 3.84
CA SER A 307 -29.84 -16.02 4.14
C SER A 307 -30.78 -16.62 3.10
N GLU A 308 -30.35 -17.73 2.48
CA GLU A 308 -31.25 -18.53 1.66
C GLU A 308 -32.49 -18.89 2.49
N PRO A 309 -33.71 -18.80 1.93
CA PRO A 309 -34.88 -19.33 2.62
C PRO A 309 -34.57 -20.79 2.98
N PRO A 310 -34.88 -21.25 4.20
CA PRO A 310 -34.59 -22.63 4.59
C PRO A 310 -35.19 -23.54 3.51
N LYS A 311 -34.31 -24.27 2.81
CA LYS A 311 -34.69 -25.21 1.76
C LYS A 311 -35.81 -26.05 2.36
N LYS A 312 -37.01 -25.92 1.80
CA LYS A 312 -38.09 -26.87 2.11
C LYS A 312 -37.49 -28.24 1.85
N ASP A 313 -37.30 -29.03 2.89
CA ASP A 313 -37.07 -30.46 2.78
C ASP A 313 -38.19 -31.01 1.90
N ARG A 314 -37.90 -31.18 0.61
CA ARG A 314 -38.65 -32.04 -0.28
C ARG A 314 -38.13 -33.45 -0.01
N SER A 315 -38.51 -34.00 1.14
CA SER A 315 -38.55 -35.43 1.33
C SER A 315 -39.98 -35.86 1.07
N ASP A 316 -40.21 -36.33 -0.16
CA ASP A 316 -41.29 -37.25 -0.49
C ASP A 316 -41.13 -38.58 0.28
#